data_AF-A0A0N1I494-F1
#
_entry.id   AF-A0A0N1I494-F1
#
_cell.length_a   1.000
_cell.length_b   1.000
_cell.length_c   1.000
_cell.angle_alpha   90.00
_cell.angle_beta   90.00
_cell.angle_gamma   90.00
#
_symmetry.space_group_name_H-M   'P 1'
#
loop_
_entity.id
_entity.type
_entity.pdbx_description
1 polymer ?
#
loop_
_entity_poly.entity_id
_entity_poly.type
_entity_poly.pdbx_seq_one_letter_code
_entity_poly.pdbx_strand_id
1 'polypeptide(L)'
;MNEIYAKRLAQTTMFHQIMRSHGTLWAATQVTKEKLDLAFVKEEFMRVNGLRAMPLLIGAAAEENLNESHLAHLTDHCGWTESARAFAVQRQTPLTQHIASMGRMAETISQAKTASTMQSLFSEHMARTDGISLFEEEPLLDDDDE
;
A
#
# COMPACT_ATOMS: atom_id res chain seq x y z
N MET A 1 16.55 -5.10 14.04
CA MET A 1 15.73 -6.19 14.62
C MET A 1 14.26 -6.09 14.24
N ASN A 2 13.79 -4.94 13.73
CA ASN A 2 12.38 -4.70 13.39
C ASN A 2 11.77 -5.68 12.38
N GLU A 3 12.54 -6.17 11.41
CA GLU A 3 12.01 -7.12 10.41
C GLU A 3 11.57 -8.45 11.02
N ILE A 4 12.25 -8.88 12.09
CA ILE A 4 11.89 -10.09 12.81
C ILE A 4 10.55 -9.88 13.51
N TYR A 5 10.35 -8.72 14.14
CA TYR A 5 9.09 -8.35 14.79
C TYR A 5 7.97 -8.16 13.77
N ALA A 6 8.22 -7.42 12.70
CA ALA A 6 7.30 -7.22 11.58
C ALA A 6 6.79 -8.55 11.01
N LYS A 7 7.70 -9.51 10.77
CA LYS A 7 7.34 -10.84 10.26
C LYS A 7 6.45 -11.61 11.25
N ARG A 8 6.75 -11.55 12.55
CA ARG A 8 5.95 -12.23 13.58
C ARG A 8 4.57 -11.62 13.72
N LEU A 9 4.49 -10.28 13.72
CA LEU A 9 3.22 -9.57 13.73
C LEU A 9 2.41 -9.91 12.48
N ALA A 10 3.02 -9.86 11.29
CA ALA A 10 2.37 -10.20 10.04
C ALA A 10 1.79 -11.62 10.04
N GLN A 11 2.51 -12.61 10.57
CA GLN A 11 2.00 -13.99 10.70
C GLN A 11 0.70 -14.05 11.51
N THR A 12 0.63 -13.32 12.62
CA THR A 12 -0.57 -13.23 13.46
C THR A 12 -1.70 -12.51 12.71
N THR A 13 -1.41 -11.35 12.12
CA THR A 13 -2.41 -10.54 11.43
C THR A 13 -2.98 -11.27 10.22
N MET A 14 -2.16 -11.96 9.44
CA MET A 14 -2.60 -12.73 8.27
C MET A 14 -3.66 -13.78 8.63
N PHE A 15 -3.54 -14.45 9.77
CA PHE A 15 -4.57 -15.39 10.20
C PHE A 15 -5.91 -14.67 10.50
N HIS A 16 -5.87 -13.51 11.14
CA HIS A 16 -7.06 -12.70 11.35
C HIS A 16 -7.66 -12.21 10.02
N GLN A 17 -6.83 -11.85 9.04
CA GLN A 17 -7.30 -11.46 7.72
C GLN A 17 -7.86 -12.64 6.90
N ILE A 18 -7.38 -13.87 7.12
CA ILE A 18 -8.00 -15.07 6.54
C ILE A 18 -9.43 -15.21 7.04
N MET A 19 -9.65 -15.09 8.37
CA MET A 19 -10.97 -15.32 8.95
C MET A 19 -12.05 -14.42 8.34
N ARG A 20 -11.72 -13.17 8.00
CA ARG A 20 -12.66 -12.26 7.34
C ARG A 20 -12.83 -12.50 5.84
N SER A 21 -11.77 -12.88 5.13
CA SER A 21 -11.75 -12.98 3.66
C SER A 21 -12.15 -14.36 3.17
N HIS A 22 -12.12 -15.38 4.04
CA HIS A 22 -12.41 -16.75 3.69
C HIS A 22 -13.79 -16.93 3.05
N GLY A 23 -14.81 -16.20 3.51
CA GLY A 23 -16.14 -16.25 2.90
C GLY A 23 -16.13 -15.84 1.41
N THR A 24 -15.41 -14.78 1.09
CA THR A 24 -15.23 -14.30 -0.29
C THR A 24 -14.44 -15.29 -1.13
N LEU A 25 -13.33 -15.81 -0.63
CA LEU A 25 -12.50 -16.79 -1.34
C LEU A 25 -13.26 -18.11 -1.57
N TRP A 26 -13.99 -18.58 -0.57
CA TRP A 26 -14.81 -19.78 -0.69
C TRP A 26 -15.93 -19.60 -1.71
N ALA A 27 -16.63 -18.46 -1.69
CA ALA A 27 -17.66 -18.17 -2.68
C ALA A 27 -17.09 -18.12 -4.11
N ALA A 28 -15.93 -17.48 -4.31
CA ALA A 28 -15.26 -17.41 -5.60
C ALA A 28 -14.92 -18.81 -6.15
N THR A 29 -14.32 -19.68 -5.32
CA THR A 29 -13.95 -21.05 -5.72
C THR A 29 -15.15 -21.94 -6.08
N GLN A 30 -16.34 -21.68 -5.53
CA GLN A 30 -17.56 -22.37 -5.96
C GLN A 30 -17.95 -22.05 -7.41
N VAL A 31 -17.61 -20.84 -7.89
CA VAL A 31 -17.90 -20.40 -9.26
C VAL A 31 -16.75 -20.78 -10.20
N THR A 32 -15.51 -20.46 -9.84
CA THR A 32 -14.32 -20.72 -10.67
C THR A 32 -13.92 -22.19 -10.71
N LYS A 33 -14.44 -23.01 -9.77
CA LYS A 33 -14.12 -24.43 -9.58
C LYS A 33 -12.65 -24.69 -9.25
N GLU A 34 -11.96 -23.67 -8.76
CA GLU A 34 -10.60 -23.79 -8.25
C GLU A 34 -10.58 -24.48 -6.88
N LYS A 35 -9.43 -25.05 -6.54
CA LYS A 35 -9.26 -25.71 -5.25
C LYS A 35 -8.87 -24.69 -4.19
N LEU A 36 -9.71 -24.54 -3.16
CA LEU A 36 -9.38 -23.73 -1.98
C LEU A 36 -8.41 -24.49 -1.08
N ASP A 37 -7.10 -24.34 -1.32
CA ASP A 37 -6.05 -24.90 -0.49
C ASP A 37 -5.04 -23.84 -0.02
N LEU A 38 -4.02 -24.26 0.74
CA LEU A 38 -3.02 -23.36 1.27
C LEU A 38 -2.22 -22.64 0.18
N ALA A 39 -2.05 -23.24 -1.00
CA ALA A 39 -1.33 -22.61 -2.10
C ALA A 39 -2.14 -21.45 -2.66
N PHE A 40 -3.44 -21.66 -2.88
CA PHE A 40 -4.38 -20.62 -3.29
C PHE A 40 -4.39 -19.45 -2.30
N VAL A 41 -4.54 -19.74 -1.01
CA VAL A 41 -4.56 -18.70 0.04
C VAL A 41 -3.23 -17.94 0.09
N LYS A 42 -2.09 -18.63 -0.03
CA LYS A 42 -0.77 -17.98 -0.06
C LYS A 42 -0.63 -17.05 -1.26
N GLU A 43 -1.09 -17.46 -2.44
CA GLU A 43 -1.03 -16.63 -3.64
C GLU A 43 -1.87 -15.35 -3.47
N GLU A 44 -3.07 -15.47 -2.94
CA GLU A 44 -3.93 -14.32 -2.64
C GLU A 44 -3.25 -13.33 -1.68
N PHE A 45 -2.64 -13.82 -0.60
CA PHE A 45 -1.88 -12.94 0.30
C PHE A 45 -0.58 -12.42 -0.29
N MET A 46 0.07 -13.15 -1.20
CA MET A 46 1.25 -12.65 -1.91
C MET A 46 0.87 -11.49 -2.82
N ARG A 47 -0.30 -11.57 -3.48
CA ARG A 47 -0.81 -10.49 -4.33
C ARG A 47 -1.13 -9.24 -3.52
N VAL A 48 -1.80 -9.40 -2.38
CA VAL A 48 -2.19 -8.26 -1.53
C VAL A 48 -1.01 -7.64 -0.80
N ASN A 49 -0.16 -8.45 -0.14
CA ASN A 49 0.91 -7.93 0.73
C ASN A 49 2.21 -7.66 -0.05
N GLY A 50 2.46 -8.40 -1.13
CA GLY A 50 3.71 -8.44 -1.89
C GLY A 50 3.87 -7.26 -2.85
N LEU A 51 3.45 -6.09 -2.42
CA LEU A 51 3.48 -4.86 -3.20
C LEU A 51 4.91 -4.37 -3.38
N ARG A 52 5.21 -3.90 -4.59
CA ARG A 52 6.53 -3.37 -4.92
C ARG A 52 6.38 -1.99 -5.53
N ALA A 53 6.91 -0.98 -4.83
CA ALA A 53 7.06 0.32 -5.44
C ALA A 53 8.15 0.27 -6.53
N MET A 54 7.72 0.52 -7.77
CA MET A 54 8.60 0.72 -8.91
C MET A 54 9.28 2.10 -8.84
N PRO A 55 10.24 2.42 -9.73
CA PRO A 55 10.81 3.76 -9.80
C PRO A 55 9.70 4.79 -10.10
N LEU A 56 9.29 5.56 -9.08
CA LEU A 56 8.19 6.54 -9.15
C LEU A 56 8.44 7.74 -10.07
N LEU A 57 9.62 7.80 -10.72
CA LEU A 57 9.91 8.70 -11.83
C LEU A 57 9.18 8.31 -13.12
N ILE A 58 8.78 7.05 -13.24
CA ILE A 58 7.96 6.56 -14.35
C ILE A 58 6.49 6.84 -14.00
N GLY A 59 5.79 7.66 -14.80
CA GLY A 59 4.38 8.02 -14.54
C GLY A 59 3.47 6.80 -14.40
N ALA A 60 3.61 5.82 -15.31
CA ALA A 60 2.85 4.57 -15.25
C ALA A 60 3.04 3.76 -13.94
N ALA A 61 4.18 3.91 -13.27
CA ALA A 61 4.42 3.28 -11.96
C ALA A 61 3.76 4.05 -10.81
N ALA A 62 3.49 5.33 -10.99
CA ALA A 62 2.85 6.18 -10.00
C ALA A 62 1.31 6.14 -10.08
N GLU A 63 0.77 5.75 -11.24
CA GLU A 63 -0.67 5.66 -11.53
C GLU A 63 -1.23 4.24 -11.28
N GLU A 64 -0.42 3.31 -10.76
CA GLU A 64 -0.84 1.94 -10.50
C GLU A 64 -1.77 1.84 -9.27
N ASN A 65 -3.08 1.71 -9.51
CA ASN A 65 -4.10 1.74 -8.44
C ASN A 65 -4.66 0.35 -8.05
N LEU A 66 -4.14 -0.75 -8.60
CA LEU A 66 -4.65 -2.11 -8.32
C LEU A 66 -4.59 -2.47 -6.82
N ASN A 67 -3.63 -1.87 -6.12
CA ASN A 67 -3.33 -2.15 -4.73
C ASN A 67 -4.22 -1.34 -3.76
N GLU A 68 -4.96 -0.36 -4.29
CA GLU A 68 -5.84 0.53 -3.52
C GLU A 68 -7.30 0.04 -3.48
N SER A 69 -7.54 -1.21 -3.91
CA SER A 69 -8.87 -1.81 -3.82
C SER A 69 -9.31 -2.01 -2.37
N HIS A 70 -10.61 -1.90 -2.11
CA HIS A 70 -11.18 -2.14 -0.78
C HIS A 70 -10.80 -3.51 -0.21
N LEU A 71 -10.79 -4.55 -1.05
CA LEU A 71 -10.41 -5.88 -0.57
C LEU A 71 -8.94 -5.92 -0.15
N ALA A 72 -8.03 -5.35 -0.95
CA ALA A 72 -6.61 -5.31 -0.64
C ALA A 72 -6.34 -4.56 0.68
N HIS A 73 -6.97 -3.39 0.89
CA HIS A 73 -6.83 -2.65 2.15
C HIS A 73 -7.33 -3.43 3.38
N LEU A 74 -8.35 -4.27 3.20
CA LEU A 74 -8.94 -5.04 4.29
C LEU A 74 -8.18 -6.33 4.59
N THR A 75 -7.42 -6.88 3.64
CA THR A 75 -6.69 -8.14 3.78
C THR A 75 -5.18 -7.98 3.92
N ASP A 76 -4.64 -6.77 3.71
CA ASP A 76 -3.24 -6.45 3.97
C ASP A 76 -2.89 -6.62 5.45
N HIS A 77 -1.65 -7.05 5.70
CA HIS A 77 -1.10 -7.16 7.04
C HIS A 77 -0.42 -5.84 7.46
N CYS A 78 -0.46 -5.51 8.75
CA CYS A 78 0.22 -4.32 9.27
C CYS A 78 1.75 -4.47 9.45
N GLY A 79 2.38 -5.54 8.97
CA GLY A 79 3.82 -5.75 9.16
C GLY A 79 4.71 -4.64 8.56
N TRP A 80 4.20 -3.88 7.60
CA TRP A 80 4.92 -2.77 6.98
C TRP A 80 5.07 -1.55 7.89
N THR A 81 4.22 -1.36 8.90
CA THR A 81 4.29 -0.22 9.83
C THR A 81 5.44 -0.37 10.82
N GLU A 82 5.76 -1.60 11.21
CA GLU A 82 6.82 -1.93 12.17
C GLU A 82 8.25 -1.77 11.61
N SER A 83 8.40 -1.88 10.29
CA SER A 83 9.69 -1.83 9.62
C SER A 83 9.68 -0.78 8.51
N ALA A 84 10.41 0.32 8.74
CA ALA A 84 10.59 1.39 7.75
C ALA A 84 11.12 0.88 6.40
N ARG A 85 11.91 -0.21 6.40
CA ARG A 85 12.37 -0.84 5.15
C ARG A 85 11.23 -1.58 4.43
N ALA A 86 10.34 -2.25 5.16
CA ALA A 86 9.17 -2.89 4.56
C ALA A 86 8.22 -1.83 3.99
N PHE A 87 7.99 -0.73 4.72
CA PHE A 87 7.29 0.45 4.20
C PHE A 87 7.92 0.96 2.90
N ALA A 88 9.25 1.13 2.87
CA ALA A 88 9.95 1.59 1.67
C ALA A 88 9.92 0.59 0.50
N VAL A 89 9.72 -0.70 0.75
CA VAL A 89 9.53 -1.70 -0.32
C VAL A 89 8.16 -1.56 -0.96
N GLN A 90 7.12 -1.38 -0.15
CA GLN A 90 5.75 -1.25 -0.65
C GLN A 90 5.48 0.12 -1.27
N ARG A 91 6.09 1.21 -0.76
CA ARG A 91 5.80 2.58 -1.23
C ARG A 91 7.00 3.43 -1.69
N GLN A 92 8.24 3.14 -1.28
CA GLN A 92 9.41 4.04 -1.24
C GLN A 92 9.51 4.96 0.00
N THR A 93 10.71 5.48 0.24
CA THR A 93 11.00 6.43 1.31
C THR A 93 10.28 7.76 1.09
N PRO A 94 9.72 8.41 2.15
CA PRO A 94 8.88 9.60 2.00
C PRO A 94 9.51 10.73 1.18
N LEU A 95 10.77 11.05 1.44
CA LEU A 95 11.49 12.08 0.67
C LEU A 95 11.58 11.73 -0.83
N THR A 96 11.80 10.45 -1.16
CA THR A 96 11.94 9.99 -2.54
C THR A 96 10.63 10.11 -3.31
N GLN A 97 9.49 9.93 -2.65
CA GLN A 97 8.17 10.14 -3.26
C GLN A 97 7.98 11.60 -3.70
N HIS A 98 8.28 12.54 -2.79
CA HIS A 98 8.18 13.98 -3.06
C HIS A 98 9.20 14.46 -4.11
N ILE A 99 10.41 13.89 -4.14
CA ILE A 99 11.38 14.21 -5.19
C ILE A 99 10.96 13.58 -6.53
N ALA A 100 10.36 12.40 -6.52
CA ALA A 100 9.90 11.73 -7.74
C ALA A 100 8.71 12.46 -8.38
N SER A 101 7.77 13.01 -7.60
CA SER A 101 6.68 13.84 -8.12
C SER A 101 7.20 15.10 -8.82
N MET A 102 8.18 15.77 -8.23
CA MET A 102 8.90 16.87 -8.88
C MET A 102 9.63 16.40 -10.15
N GLY A 103 10.31 15.25 -10.09
CA GLY A 103 11.09 14.71 -11.21
C GLY A 103 10.24 14.33 -12.44
N ARG A 104 8.99 13.91 -12.24
CA ARG A 104 8.03 13.63 -13.31
C ARG A 104 7.15 14.84 -13.68
N MET A 105 7.47 16.03 -13.16
CA MET A 105 6.73 17.27 -13.40
C MET A 105 5.26 17.25 -12.94
N ALA A 106 4.91 16.38 -12.00
CA ALA A 106 3.57 16.36 -11.39
C ALA A 106 3.41 17.41 -10.28
N GLU A 107 4.50 17.95 -9.75
CA GLU A 107 4.52 18.93 -8.66
C GLU A 107 5.53 20.06 -8.96
N THR A 108 5.27 21.28 -8.47
CA THR A 108 6.24 22.37 -8.61
C THR A 108 7.43 22.21 -7.65
N ILE A 109 8.59 22.73 -8.04
CA ILE A 109 9.80 22.71 -7.20
C ILE A 109 9.54 23.38 -5.84
N SER A 110 8.75 24.46 -5.80
CA SER A 110 8.46 25.19 -4.56
C SER A 110 7.59 24.37 -3.60
N GLN A 111 6.56 23.70 -4.11
CA GLN A 111 5.68 22.86 -3.30
C GLN A 111 6.42 21.61 -2.82
N ALA A 112 7.14 20.92 -3.70
CA ALA A 112 7.96 19.76 -3.34
C ALA A 112 9.00 20.11 -2.26
N LYS A 113 9.66 21.27 -2.39
CA LYS A 113 10.60 21.78 -1.37
C LYS A 113 9.92 22.01 -0.03
N THR A 114 8.72 22.59 -0.02
CA THR A 114 7.95 22.87 1.21
C THR A 114 7.57 21.58 1.93
N ALA A 115 7.06 20.59 1.20
CA ALA A 115 6.66 19.29 1.74
C ALA A 115 7.86 18.42 2.18
N SER A 116 9.01 18.56 1.53
CA SER A 116 10.24 17.79 1.82
C SER A 116 10.99 18.20 3.09
N THR A 117 10.42 19.08 3.91
CA THR A 117 11.00 19.49 5.19
C THR A 117 11.03 18.31 6.17
N MET A 118 12.13 18.14 6.92
CA MET A 118 12.31 16.99 7.83
C MET A 118 11.18 16.81 8.84
N GLN A 119 10.67 17.93 9.38
CA GLN A 119 9.53 17.94 10.30
C GLN A 119 8.27 17.37 9.64
N SER A 120 7.97 17.82 8.42
CA SER A 120 6.82 17.34 7.65
C SER A 120 6.93 15.85 7.33
N LEU A 121 8.10 15.40 6.84
CA LEU A 121 8.35 14.00 6.50
C LEU A 121 8.23 13.07 7.70
N PHE A 122 8.70 13.51 8.87
CA PHE A 122 8.58 12.75 10.10
C PHE A 122 7.12 12.63 10.55
N SER A 123 6.40 13.76 10.61
CA SER A 123 4.99 13.78 11.01
C SER A 123 4.11 12.97 10.06
N GLU A 124 4.34 13.09 8.74
CA GLU A 124 3.63 12.32 7.72
C GLU A 124 3.91 10.81 7.86
N HIS A 125 5.18 10.43 8.07
CA HIS A 125 5.52 9.03 8.23
C HIS A 125 4.87 8.41 9.47
N MET A 126 4.90 9.11 10.61
CA MET A 126 4.26 8.64 11.85
C MET A 126 2.74 8.58 11.73
N ALA A 127 2.11 9.60 11.15
CA ALA A 127 0.67 9.59 10.91
C ALA A 127 0.27 8.38 10.03
N ARG A 128 1.03 8.12 8.96
CA ARG A 128 0.79 6.94 8.10
C ARG A 128 0.98 5.61 8.82
N THR A 129 1.99 5.47 9.69
CA THR A 129 2.19 4.22 10.44
C THR A 129 1.09 3.96 11.46
N ASP A 130 0.50 5.03 12.01
CA ASP A 130 -0.60 4.95 12.98
C ASP A 130 -1.98 4.83 12.31
N GLY A 131 -2.05 4.90 10.98
CA GLY A 131 -3.31 4.86 10.23
C GLY A 131 -4.11 6.16 10.30
N ILE A 132 -3.44 7.27 10.59
CA ILE A 132 -4.02 8.62 10.64
C ILE A 132 -3.75 9.31 9.31
N SER A 133 -4.80 9.66 8.59
CA SER A 133 -4.71 10.43 7.34
C SER A 133 -5.88 11.40 7.22
N LEU A 134 -5.68 12.41 6.36
CA LEU A 134 -6.77 13.23 5.86
C LEU A 134 -7.47 12.46 4.75
N PHE A 135 -8.80 12.48 4.76
CA PHE A 135 -9.62 11.87 3.73
C PHE A 135 -10.40 12.96 3.02
N GLU A 136 -10.19 13.10 1.72
CA GLU A 136 -11.06 13.85 0.84
C GLU A 136 -12.09 12.84 0.29
N GLU A 137 -13.30 12.84 0.87
CA GLU A 137 -14.34 11.84 0.56
C GLU A 137 -14.85 11.94 -0.88
N GLU A 138 -14.82 13.15 -1.44
CA GLU A 138 -15.18 13.44 -2.81
C GLU A 138 -13.90 13.84 -3.56
N PRO A 139 -13.20 12.89 -4.21
CA PRO A 139 -12.05 13.22 -5.04
C PRO A 139 -12.53 13.98 -6.28
N LEU A 140 -11.76 14.98 -6.71
CA LEU A 140 -11.98 15.59 -8.00
C LEU A 140 -11.53 14.58 -9.07
N LEU A 141 -12.51 13.98 -9.74
CA LEU A 141 -12.25 13.21 -10.95
C LEU A 141 -12.10 14.23 -12.08
N ASP A 142 -11.02 14.14 -12.85
CA ASP A 142 -10.89 14.91 -14.08
C ASP A 142 -12.01 14.44 -15.02
N ASP A 143 -13.14 15.14 -15.03
CA ASP A 143 -14.26 14.96 -15.97
C ASP A 143 -13.87 15.49 -17.37
N ASP A 144 -12.74 15.03 -17.92
CA ASP A 144 -12.22 15.46 -19.23
C ASP A 144 -12.04 14.25 -20.16
N ASP A 145 -13.18 13.74 -20.67
CA ASP A 145 -13.27 12.96 -21.90
C ASP A 145 -14.64 13.23 -22.57
N GLU A 146 -14.86 14.49 -23.01
CA GLU A 146 -15.74 14.85 -24.14
C GLU A 146 -14.92 15.50 -25.27
#